data_AF-A0A2V8WIG0-F1
#
_entry.id   AF-A0A2V8WIG0-F1
#
_cell.length_a   1.000
_cell.length_b   1.000
_cell.length_c   1.000
_cell.angle_alpha   90.00
_cell.angle_beta   90.00
_cell.angle_gamma   90.00
#
_symmetry.space_group_name_H-M   'P 1'
#
loop_
_entity.id
_entity.type
_entity.pdbx_description
1 polymer ?
#
loop_
_entity_poly.entity_id
_entity_poly.type
_entity_poly.pdbx_seq_one_letter_code
_entity_poly.pdbx_strand_id
1 'polypeptide(L)'
;MNLVKQVLAAEGVEAEIHEVLVRDEGMANELGFCGSPTIRINGRDVAGESQNARSFALSCRLYPGSKQVGLPPAEMVHRAVLKGRQGART
;
A
#
# COMPACT_ATOMS: atom_id res chain seq x y z
N MET A 1 -1.40 7.70 -9.09
CA MET A 1 -0.40 6.63 -9.34
C MET A 1 -1.13 5.42 -9.92
N ASN A 2 -0.79 4.96 -11.13
CA ASN A 2 -1.55 3.91 -11.84
C ASN A 2 -1.09 2.47 -11.51
N LEU A 3 -0.05 2.32 -10.68
CA LEU A 3 0.62 1.03 -10.46
C LEU A 3 -0.33 -0.07 -9.95
N VAL A 4 -1.18 0.24 -8.96
CA VAL A 4 -2.12 -0.75 -8.40
C VAL A 4 -3.11 -1.23 -9.45
N LYS A 5 -3.71 -0.30 -10.21
CA LYS A 5 -4.63 -0.62 -11.30
C LYS A 5 -3.97 -1.46 -12.38
N GLN A 6 -2.73 -1.14 -12.76
CA GLN A 6 -1.96 -1.91 -13.73
C GLN A 6 -1.67 -3.34 -13.25
N VAL A 7 -1.27 -3.52 -12.00
CA VAL A 7 -1.02 -4.84 -11.42
C VAL A 7 -2.31 -5.65 -11.33
N LEU A 8 -3.42 -5.06 -10.87
CA LEU A 8 -4.71 -5.75 -10.81
C LEU A 8 -5.18 -6.20 -12.20
N ALA A 9 -5.07 -5.33 -13.21
CA ALA A 9 -5.43 -5.65 -14.59
C ALA A 9 -4.55 -6.77 -15.18
N ALA A 10 -3.22 -6.72 -14.94
CA ALA A 10 -2.30 -7.75 -15.39
C ALA A 10 -2.61 -9.13 -14.76
N GLU A 11 -3.11 -9.13 -13.52
CA GLU A 11 -3.50 -10.33 -12.78
C GLU A 11 -4.92 -10.82 -13.07
N GLY A 12 -5.70 -10.07 -13.86
CA GLY A 12 -7.12 -10.35 -14.11
C GLY A 12 -7.97 -10.29 -12.83
N VAL A 13 -7.60 -9.41 -11.89
CA VAL A 13 -8.30 -9.24 -10.61
C VAL A 13 -9.20 -8.01 -10.69
N GLU A 14 -10.50 -8.22 -10.55
CA GLU A 14 -11.45 -7.16 -10.26
C GLU A 14 -11.47 -6.91 -8.75
N ALA A 15 -11.17 -5.68 -8.34
CA ALA A 15 -11.16 -5.26 -6.95
C ALA A 15 -11.65 -3.83 -6.81
N GLU A 16 -12.34 -3.55 -5.71
CA GLU A 16 -12.69 -2.18 -5.34
C GLU A 16 -11.45 -1.43 -4.87
N ILE A 17 -11.24 -0.22 -5.37
CA ILE A 17 -10.10 0.62 -5.01
C ILE A 17 -10.62 1.85 -4.27
N HIS A 18 -10.23 1.96 -3.00
CA HIS A 18 -10.51 3.12 -2.16
C HIS A 18 -9.30 4.04 -2.09
N GLU A 19 -9.42 5.25 -2.63
CA GLU A 19 -8.39 6.29 -2.50
C GLU A 19 -8.75 7.22 -1.33
N VAL A 20 -7.87 7.28 -0.33
CA VAL A 20 -8.10 8.05 0.90
C VAL A 20 -7.05 9.16 1.01
N LEU A 21 -7.50 10.41 1.05
CA LEU A 21 -6.65 11.57 1.32
C LEU A 21 -6.50 11.75 2.83
N VAL A 22 -5.30 11.50 3.35
CA VAL A 22 -4.92 11.78 4.74
C VAL A 22 -4.47 13.24 4.85
N ARG A 23 -5.19 14.04 5.63
CA ARG A 23 -5.06 15.52 5.63
C ARG A 23 -4.28 16.07 6.81
N ASP A 24 -4.31 15.36 7.93
CA ASP A 24 -3.73 15.78 9.19
C ASP A 24 -3.13 14.59 9.94
N GLU A 25 -2.37 14.90 10.98
CA GLU A 25 -1.70 13.91 11.82
C GLU A 25 -2.70 13.06 12.61
N GLY A 26 -3.88 13.59 12.95
CA GLY A 26 -4.93 12.84 13.66
C GLY A 26 -5.43 11.68 12.82
N MET A 27 -5.84 11.98 11.59
CA MET A 27 -6.23 10.97 10.60
C MET A 27 -5.08 10.01 10.27
N ALA A 28 -3.84 10.50 10.23
CA ALA A 28 -2.69 9.65 10.02
C ALA A 28 -2.51 8.63 11.16
N ASN A 29 -2.69 9.03 12.42
CA ASN A 29 -2.65 8.14 13.57
C ASN A 29 -3.80 7.12 13.53
N GLU A 30 -5.04 7.58 13.32
CA GLU A 30 -6.24 6.71 13.27
C GLU A 30 -6.12 5.63 12.20
N LEU A 31 -5.56 5.97 11.04
CA LEU A 31 -5.40 5.04 9.93
C LEU A 31 -4.10 4.26 9.99
N GLY A 32 -3.21 4.50 10.96
CA GLY A 32 -1.86 3.93 10.99
C GLY A 32 -1.05 4.29 9.73
N PHE A 33 -1.22 5.51 9.22
CA PHE A 33 -0.66 6.00 7.97
C PHE A 33 0.84 6.31 8.09
N CYS A 34 1.67 5.51 7.41
CA CYS A 34 3.13 5.57 7.50
C CYS A 34 3.77 6.46 6.41
N GLY A 35 2.99 7.36 5.81
CA GLY A 35 3.43 8.23 4.73
C GLY A 35 2.87 7.88 3.35
N SER A 36 3.04 8.81 2.42
CA SER A 36 2.47 8.79 1.07
C SER A 36 3.38 8.11 0.05
N PRO A 37 2.84 7.24 -0.81
CA PRO A 37 1.59 6.51 -0.64
C PRO A 37 1.77 5.41 0.42
N THR A 38 0.66 5.03 1.07
CA THR A 38 0.52 3.75 1.77
C THR A 38 -0.49 2.93 0.97
N ILE A 39 -0.09 1.75 0.51
CA ILE A 39 -0.94 0.88 -0.31
C ILE A 39 -1.27 -0.35 0.52
N ARG A 40 -2.55 -0.64 0.67
CA ARG A 40 -3.05 -1.82 1.39
C ARG A 40 -3.87 -2.70 0.46
N ILE A 41 -3.58 -4.00 0.49
CA ILE A 41 -4.38 -5.03 -0.20
C ILE A 41 -5.05 -5.86 0.89
N ASN A 42 -6.39 -5.90 0.91
CA ASN A 42 -7.18 -6.53 1.97
C ASN A 42 -6.73 -6.10 3.38
N GLY A 43 -6.53 -4.78 3.57
CA GLY A 43 -6.11 -4.18 4.84
C GLY A 43 -4.61 -4.28 5.16
N ARG A 44 -3.83 -5.10 4.44
CA ARG A 44 -2.39 -5.31 4.72
C ARG A 44 -1.50 -4.43 3.84
N ASP A 45 -0.54 -3.73 4.46
CA ASP A 45 0.43 -2.90 3.72
C ASP A 45 1.34 -3.78 2.84
N VAL A 46 1.51 -3.36 1.58
CA VAL A 46 2.39 -4.05 0.60
C VAL A 46 3.86 -4.10 1.05
N ALA A 47 4.31 -3.11 1.84
CA ALA A 47 5.66 -3.09 2.40
C ALA A 47 5.78 -3.82 3.75
N GLY A 48 4.70 -4.44 4.22
CA GLY A 48 4.62 -5.07 5.54
C GLY A 48 4.20 -4.09 6.63
N GLU A 49 3.65 -4.63 7.71
CA GLU A 49 3.32 -3.87 8.91
C GLU A 49 4.61 -3.59 9.68
N SER A 50 5.12 -2.37 9.57
CA SER A 50 6.28 -1.95 10.35
C SER A 50 5.87 -1.91 11.82
N GLN A 51 6.34 -2.86 12.62
CA GLN A 51 6.22 -2.84 14.09
C GLN A 51 6.86 -1.60 14.72
N ASN A 52 7.67 -0.86 13.95
CA ASN A 52 8.38 0.36 14.36
C ASN A 52 7.82 1.65 13.72
N ALA A 53 6.60 1.64 13.16
CA ALA A 53 5.96 2.86 12.65
C ALA A 53 5.52 3.80 13.79
N ARG A 54 6.46 4.29 14.60
CA ARG A 54 6.25 5.37 15.57
C ARG A 54 6.22 6.76 14.91
N SER A 55 6.33 6.81 13.59
CA SER A 55 6.34 8.05 12.81
C SER A 55 5.20 8.02 11.80
N PHE A 56 3.95 8.11 12.28
CA PHE A 56 2.83 8.47 11.42
C PHE A 56 3.03 9.92 11.01
N ALA A 57 3.35 10.14 9.74
CA ALA A 57 3.76 11.44 9.26
C ALA A 57 3.11 11.74 7.91
N LEU A 58 2.74 13.01 7.71
CA LEU A 58 2.36 13.56 6.42
C LEU A 58 3.61 13.75 5.53
N SER A 59 4.35 12.68 5.31
CA SER A 59 5.60 12.68 4.57
C SER A 59 5.55 11.69 3.43
N CYS A 60 6.44 11.84 2.44
CA CYS A 60 6.59 10.82 1.41
C CYS A 60 7.29 9.58 1.97
N ARG A 61 6.83 8.42 1.56
CA ARG A 61 7.33 7.12 2.01
C ARG A 61 8.53 6.66 1.21
N LEU A 62 9.49 6.03 1.89
CA LEU A 62 10.59 5.31 1.26
C LEU A 62 10.27 3.81 1.24
N TYR A 63 10.34 3.22 0.06
CA TYR A 63 10.12 1.79 -0.14
C TYR A 63 11.45 1.08 -0.35
N PRO A 64 11.77 0.01 0.42
CA PRO A 64 12.97 -0.78 0.19
C PRO A 64 13.06 -1.28 -1.25
N GLY A 65 14.21 -1.08 -1.88
CA GLY A 65 14.44 -1.46 -3.28
C GLY A 65 13.83 -0.52 -4.32
N SER A 66 13.19 0.59 -3.90
CA SER A 66 12.78 1.63 -4.83
C SER A 66 13.91 2.62 -5.12
N LYS A 67 13.96 3.09 -6.37
CA LYS A 67 14.84 4.18 -6.82
C LYS A 67 14.21 5.56 -6.64
N GLN A 68 12.92 5.63 -6.29
CA GLN A 68 12.15 6.87 -6.23
C GLN A 68 11.32 6.96 -4.94
N VAL A 69 11.37 8.14 -4.32
CA VAL A 69 10.56 8.48 -3.14
C VAL A 69 9.08 8.40 -3.49
N GLY A 70 8.29 7.70 -2.67
CA GLY A 70 6.85 7.57 -2.86
C GLY A 70 6.43 6.59 -3.97
N LEU A 71 7.34 5.82 -4.56
CA LEU A 71 7.00 4.81 -5.56
C LEU A 71 7.45 3.43 -5.09
N PRO A 72 6.55 2.51 -4.72
CA PRO A 72 6.96 1.14 -4.42
C PRO A 72 7.41 0.40 -5.70
N PRO A 73 8.34 -0.58 -5.59
CA PRO A 73 8.59 -1.50 -6.68
C PRO A 73 7.31 -2.26 -7.05
N ALA A 74 7.03 -2.43 -8.35
CA ALA A 74 5.83 -3.12 -8.82
C ALA A 74 5.65 -4.53 -8.21
N GLU A 75 6.77 -5.24 -8.06
CA GLU A 75 6.85 -6.57 -7.46
C GLU A 75 6.30 -6.63 -6.02
N MET A 76 6.37 -5.52 -5.27
CA MET A 76 5.81 -5.44 -3.92
C MET A 76 4.29 -5.48 -3.95
N VAL A 77 3.68 -4.73 -4.88
CA VAL A 77 2.23 -4.70 -5.08
C VAL A 77 1.75 -6.02 -5.68
N HIS A 78 2.47 -6.56 -6.67
CA HIS A 78 2.15 -7.84 -7.31
C HIS A 78 2.10 -9.01 -6.31
N ARG A 79 3.13 -9.15 -5.47
CA ARG A 79 3.13 -10.19 -4.42
C ARG A 79 1.99 -10.02 -3.42
N ALA A 80 1.62 -8.79 -3.07
CA ALA A 80 0.50 -8.54 -2.18
C ALA A 80 -0.85 -8.92 -2.81
N VAL A 81 -1.06 -8.61 -4.10
CA VAL A 81 -2.24 -9.02 -4.86
C VAL A 81 -2.34 -10.55 -4.94
N LEU A 82 -1.26 -11.25 -5.29
CA LEU A 82 -1.23 -12.71 -5.34
C LEU A 82 -1.57 -13.35 -3.99
N LYS A 83 -1.03 -12.81 -2.88
CA LYS A 83 -1.37 -13.27 -1.53
C LYS A 83 -2.83 -13.02 -1.18
N GLY A 84 -3.37 -11.85 -1.53
CA GLY A 84 -4.77 -11.50 -1.31
C GLY A 84 -5.74 -12.46 -2.01
N ARG A 85 -5.40 -12.93 -3.22
CA ARG A 85 -6.19 -13.93 -3.97
C ARG A 85 -6.22 -15.30 -3.28
N GLN A 86 -5.10 -15.72 -2.69
CA GLN A 86 -4.99 -17.04 -2.05
C GLN A 86 -5.78 -17.11 -0.73
N GLY A 87 -5.83 -16.01 0.02
CA GLY A 87 -6.61 -15.93 1.26
C GLY A 87 -8.13 -15.85 1.06
N ALA A 88 -8.62 -15.64 -0.17
CA ALA A 88 -10.04 -15.62 -0.51
C ALA A 88 -10.58 -16.99 -0.99
N ARG A 89 -9.72 -18.02 -1.08
CA ARG A 89 -10.08 -19.37 -1.56
C ARG A 89 -10.33 -20.41 -0.46
N THR A 90 -10.36 -19.97 0.80
CA THR A 90 -10.68 -20.77 2.00
C THR A 90 -11.90 -20.17 2.68
#